data_AF-A0A7G9QME7-F1
#
_entry.id   AF-A0A7G9QME7-F1
#
_cell.length_a   1.000
_cell.length_b   1.000
_cell.length_c   1.000
_cell.angle_alpha   90.00
_cell.angle_beta   90.00
_cell.angle_gamma   90.00
#
_symmetry.space_group_name_H-M   'P 1'
#
loop_
_entity.id
_entity.type
_entity.pdbx_description
1 polymer ?
#
loop_
_entity_poly.entity_id
_entity_poly.type
_entity_poly.pdbx_seq_one_letter_code
_entity_poly.pdbx_strand_id
1 'polypeptide(L)'
;MKYLFLILTCIFFYSFCRAQDRKYTDSAVAEYIDACKCVLKSHDGKATDYKRIRKTDFYNFARKILYISFKNTDTSNHTPYFKNGLLNDEVIKEKHLLSSQETDSLNKTLFNYKYKGNPIKILVFECKTPENAIVYLDEHNNVIAAINICFSQTGYYTWVNDLYNGTHGPSLYDTCFGKYELLAKLFRSAGIKNIK
;
A
#
# COMPACT_ATOMS: atom_id res chain seq x y z
N MET A 1 -23.76 -59.39 -1.80
CA MET A 1 -23.79 -58.04 -1.18
C MET A 1 -22.50 -57.61 -0.48
N LYS A 2 -21.62 -58.51 0.00
CA LYS A 2 -20.35 -58.10 0.65
C LYS A 2 -19.30 -57.49 -0.29
N TYR A 3 -19.27 -57.88 -1.57
CA TYR A 3 -18.28 -57.37 -2.54
C TYR A 3 -18.62 -55.99 -3.11
N LEU A 4 -19.89 -55.56 -3.06
CA LEU A 4 -20.30 -54.25 -3.60
C LEU A 4 -19.84 -53.09 -2.68
N PHE A 5 -19.79 -53.33 -1.36
CA PHE A 5 -19.33 -52.35 -0.37
C PHE A 5 -17.80 -52.14 -0.39
N LEU A 6 -17.04 -53.13 -0.84
CA LEU A 6 -15.57 -53.05 -0.93
C LEU A 6 -15.10 -52.23 -2.15
N ILE A 7 -15.89 -52.21 -3.22
CA ILE A 7 -15.58 -51.44 -4.44
C ILE A 7 -15.90 -49.95 -4.23
N LEU A 8 -17.00 -49.64 -3.55
CA LEU A 8 -17.41 -48.25 -3.24
C LEU A 8 -16.46 -47.53 -2.28
N THR A 9 -15.84 -48.26 -1.35
CA THR A 9 -14.82 -47.70 -0.43
C THR A 9 -13.51 -47.38 -1.16
N CYS A 10 -13.09 -48.17 -2.15
CA CYS A 10 -11.89 -47.89 -2.95
C CYS A 10 -12.03 -46.63 -3.83
N ILE A 11 -13.23 -46.35 -4.36
CA ILE A 11 -13.48 -45.17 -5.21
C ILE A 11 -13.46 -43.86 -4.39
N PHE A 12 -13.92 -43.91 -3.13
CA PHE A 12 -13.89 -42.75 -2.24
C PHE A 12 -12.46 -42.38 -1.78
N PHE A 13 -11.59 -43.36 -1.52
CA PHE A 13 -10.19 -43.09 -1.17
C PHE A 13 -9.36 -42.57 -2.36
N TYR A 14 -9.66 -43.00 -3.59
CA TYR A 14 -8.99 -42.47 -4.79
C TYR A 14 -9.34 -41.00 -5.07
N SER A 15 -10.59 -40.60 -4.75
CA SER A 15 -11.04 -39.22 -4.90
C SER A 15 -10.48 -38.28 -3.83
N PHE A 16 -10.32 -38.76 -2.58
CA PHE A 16 -9.73 -37.97 -1.49
C PHE A 16 -8.21 -37.77 -1.62
N CYS A 17 -7.47 -38.68 -2.26
CA CYS A 17 -6.03 -38.49 -2.50
C CYS A 17 -5.71 -37.52 -3.66
N ARG A 18 -6.68 -37.11 -4.48
CA ARG A 18 -6.49 -36.07 -5.51
C ARG A 18 -6.77 -34.64 -5.00
N ALA A 19 -7.12 -34.47 -3.73
CA ALA A 19 -7.04 -33.18 -3.04
C ALA A 19 -5.59 -32.82 -2.64
N GLN A 20 -4.59 -33.40 -3.31
CA GLN A 20 -3.20 -33.02 -3.20
C GLN A 20 -2.99 -31.65 -3.86
N ASP A 21 -2.54 -30.70 -3.03
CA ASP A 21 -1.79 -29.49 -3.35
C ASP A 21 -1.59 -29.24 -4.86
N ARG A 22 -2.33 -28.27 -5.40
CA ARG A 22 -2.01 -27.71 -6.72
C ARG A 22 -0.59 -27.19 -6.67
N LYS A 23 0.39 -28.00 -7.11
CA LYS A 23 1.75 -27.55 -7.41
C LYS A 23 1.62 -26.41 -8.41
N TYR A 24 1.96 -25.20 -7.98
CA TYR A 24 2.10 -24.06 -8.86
C TYR A 24 3.08 -24.44 -9.98
N THR A 25 2.63 -24.42 -11.23
CA THR A 25 3.53 -24.57 -12.36
C THR A 25 4.29 -23.27 -12.56
N ASP A 26 5.52 -23.34 -13.07
CA ASP A 26 6.33 -22.14 -13.36
C ASP A 26 5.60 -21.16 -14.28
N SER A 27 4.77 -21.68 -15.19
CA SER A 27 3.90 -20.88 -16.07
C SER A 27 2.83 -20.11 -15.29
N ALA A 28 2.17 -20.73 -14.32
CA ALA A 28 1.13 -20.07 -13.52
C ALA A 28 1.75 -19.01 -12.58
N VAL A 29 2.95 -19.25 -12.07
CA VAL A 29 3.71 -18.26 -11.28
C VAL A 29 4.12 -17.09 -12.17
N ALA A 30 4.62 -17.35 -13.38
CA ALA A 30 5.00 -16.29 -14.31
C ALA A 30 3.82 -15.42 -14.74
N GLU A 31 2.67 -16.03 -15.04
CA GLU A 31 1.43 -15.31 -15.37
C GLU A 31 0.95 -14.46 -14.18
N TYR A 32 1.00 -15.01 -12.96
CA TYR A 32 0.69 -14.27 -11.74
C TYR A 32 1.60 -13.05 -11.56
N ILE A 33 2.93 -13.24 -11.66
CA ILE A 33 3.91 -12.16 -11.53
C ILE A 33 3.66 -11.09 -12.59
N ASP A 34 3.39 -11.49 -13.84
CA ASP A 34 3.12 -10.56 -14.92
C ASP A 34 1.83 -9.77 -14.69
N ALA A 35 0.75 -10.42 -14.24
CA ALA A 35 -0.51 -9.77 -13.88
C ALA A 35 -0.33 -8.77 -12.72
N CYS A 36 0.57 -9.06 -11.78
CA CYS A 36 0.87 -8.21 -10.63
C CYS A 36 1.69 -6.96 -10.98
N LYS A 37 2.36 -6.87 -12.14
CA LYS A 37 3.18 -5.70 -12.50
C LYS A 37 2.38 -4.41 -12.51
N CYS A 38 3.02 -3.32 -12.08
CA CYS A 38 2.45 -1.99 -12.24
C CYS A 38 2.51 -1.54 -13.69
N VAL A 39 1.37 -1.04 -14.18
CA VAL A 39 1.27 -0.32 -15.44
C VAL A 39 0.45 0.94 -15.25
N LEU A 40 0.78 1.98 -16.02
CA LEU A 40 -0.01 3.19 -16.02
C LEU A 40 -1.35 2.92 -16.73
N LYS A 41 -2.44 2.99 -15.97
CA LYS A 41 -3.83 2.85 -16.43
C LYS A 41 -4.67 4.00 -15.90
N SER A 42 -5.78 4.29 -16.56
CA SER A 42 -6.89 5.02 -15.94
C SER A 42 -8.22 4.49 -16.42
N HIS A 43 -9.26 4.86 -15.68
CA HIS A 43 -10.63 4.60 -16.05
C HIS A 43 -11.01 5.26 -17.40
N ASP A 44 -10.42 6.41 -17.73
CA ASP A 44 -10.73 7.19 -18.94
C ASP A 44 -9.69 7.06 -20.07
N GLY A 45 -8.70 6.19 -19.90
CA GLY A 45 -7.57 6.04 -20.83
C GLY A 45 -6.55 7.18 -20.85
N LYS A 46 -6.75 8.26 -20.09
CA LYS A 46 -5.89 9.47 -20.08
C LYS A 46 -5.02 9.64 -18.82
N ALA A 47 -4.90 8.63 -17.95
CA ALA A 47 -4.22 8.72 -16.67
C ALA A 47 -4.78 9.89 -15.79
N THR A 48 -6.10 10.02 -15.66
CA THR A 48 -6.70 11.14 -14.87
C THR A 48 -7.45 10.73 -13.61
N ASP A 49 -7.39 9.45 -13.18
CA ASP A 49 -8.14 8.97 -12.00
C ASP A 49 -7.84 9.81 -10.75
N TYR A 50 -6.60 10.29 -10.62
CA TYR A 50 -6.21 11.21 -9.56
C TYR A 50 -7.05 12.51 -9.51
N LYS A 51 -7.46 13.08 -10.66
CA LYS A 51 -8.30 14.29 -10.71
C LYS A 51 -9.69 14.04 -10.14
N ARG A 52 -10.21 12.82 -10.30
CA ARG A 52 -11.49 12.41 -9.70
C ARG A 52 -11.32 12.20 -8.20
N ILE A 53 -10.27 11.51 -7.79
CA ILE A 53 -10.04 11.18 -6.37
C ILE A 53 -9.72 12.42 -5.55
N ARG A 54 -9.05 13.43 -6.12
CA ARG A 54 -8.85 14.75 -5.49
C ARG A 54 -10.15 15.49 -5.14
N LYS A 55 -11.30 15.06 -5.68
CA LYS A 55 -12.61 15.63 -5.34
C LYS A 55 -13.29 14.94 -4.15
N THR A 56 -12.73 13.84 -3.66
CA THR A 56 -13.25 13.16 -2.46
C THR A 56 -13.09 14.04 -1.23
N ASP A 57 -13.92 13.79 -0.22
CA ASP A 57 -13.88 14.49 1.07
C ASP A 57 -12.48 14.46 1.69
N PHE A 58 -11.81 13.31 1.72
CA PHE A 58 -10.46 13.18 2.26
C PHE A 58 -9.47 14.20 1.67
N TYR A 59 -9.40 14.29 0.35
CA TYR A 59 -8.48 15.21 -0.33
C TYR A 59 -8.94 16.67 -0.29
N ASN A 60 -10.20 16.93 0.02
CA ASN A 60 -10.67 18.29 0.33
C ASN A 60 -10.26 18.73 1.74
N PHE A 61 -10.23 17.80 2.70
CA PHE A 61 -9.74 18.03 4.07
C PHE A 61 -8.22 18.11 4.16
N ALA A 62 -7.50 17.27 3.41
CA ALA A 62 -6.04 17.30 3.35
C ALA A 62 -5.55 18.54 2.60
N ARG A 63 -5.06 19.55 3.33
CA ARG A 63 -4.54 20.80 2.76
C ARG A 63 -3.06 20.72 2.42
N LYS A 64 -2.29 19.93 3.18
CA LYS A 64 -0.85 19.76 2.99
C LYS A 64 -0.51 18.29 3.03
N ILE A 65 0.49 17.91 2.23
CA ILE A 65 1.03 16.55 2.23
C ILE A 65 2.53 16.66 2.50
N LEU A 66 3.03 15.81 3.39
CA LEU A 66 4.44 15.69 3.70
C LEU A 66 4.97 14.31 3.32
N TYR A 67 6.19 14.26 2.79
CA TYR A 67 7.02 13.06 2.88
C TYR A 67 7.85 13.15 4.14
N ILE A 68 7.81 12.08 4.94
CA ILE A 68 8.56 11.97 6.19
C ILE A 68 9.49 10.76 6.10
N SER A 69 10.70 10.92 6.63
CA SER A 69 11.47 9.79 7.14
C SER A 69 11.62 9.92 8.65
N PHE A 70 11.38 8.82 9.34
CA PHE A 70 11.56 8.73 10.77
C PHE A 70 13.01 8.35 11.11
N LYS A 71 13.46 8.79 12.28
CA LYS A 71 14.63 8.20 12.94
C LYS A 71 14.29 6.72 13.15
N ASN A 72 15.27 5.84 12.94
CA ASN A 72 15.10 4.42 13.21
C ASN A 72 14.98 4.24 14.73
N THR A 73 13.78 4.46 15.27
CA THR A 73 13.49 4.34 16.70
C THR A 73 13.36 2.86 16.98
N ASP A 74 14.30 2.37 17.78
CA ASP A 74 14.31 1.02 18.29
C ASP A 74 12.91 0.62 18.81
N THR A 75 12.40 -0.54 18.40
CA THR A 75 11.04 -1.01 18.73
C THR A 75 10.80 -1.16 20.24
N SER A 76 11.86 -1.09 21.03
CA SER A 76 11.85 -1.04 22.49
C SER A 76 11.26 0.27 23.02
N ASN A 77 11.51 1.40 22.35
CA ASN A 77 10.97 2.72 22.70
C ASN A 77 9.80 3.05 21.76
N HIS A 78 8.58 2.84 22.26
CA HIS A 78 7.32 3.14 21.58
C HIS A 78 7.02 4.64 21.50
N THR A 79 8.02 5.47 21.16
CA THR A 79 7.78 6.89 20.95
C THR A 79 6.90 7.05 19.71
N PRO A 80 5.65 7.53 19.83
CA PRO A 80 4.73 7.55 18.71
C PRO A 80 5.17 8.58 17.67
N TYR A 81 4.95 8.27 16.39
CA TYR A 81 5.18 9.21 15.27
C TYR A 81 4.30 10.46 15.34
N PHE A 82 3.17 10.34 16.05
CA PHE A 82 2.20 11.41 16.26
C PHE A 82 1.95 11.61 17.76
N LYS A 83 1.92 12.87 18.21
CA LYS A 83 1.68 13.25 19.62
C LYS A 83 0.62 14.34 19.65
N ASN A 84 -0.50 14.08 20.32
CA ASN A 84 -1.63 15.02 20.45
C ASN A 84 -2.14 15.55 19.10
N GLY A 85 -2.25 14.67 18.09
CA GLY A 85 -2.68 15.06 16.73
C GLY A 85 -1.65 15.81 15.91
N LEU A 86 -0.43 16.03 16.42
CA LEU A 86 0.68 16.68 15.72
C LEU A 86 1.77 15.68 15.37
N LEU A 87 2.62 16.05 14.41
CA LEU A 87 3.85 15.33 14.13
C LEU A 87 4.82 15.43 15.31
N ASN A 88 5.37 14.30 15.72
CA ASN A 88 6.40 14.28 16.74
C ASN A 88 7.78 14.55 16.12
N ASP A 89 8.23 15.81 16.16
CA ASP A 89 9.52 16.24 15.60
C ASP A 89 10.72 15.49 16.23
N GLU A 90 10.60 14.94 17.43
CA GLU A 90 11.68 14.19 18.09
C GLU A 90 12.07 12.92 17.32
N VAL A 91 11.10 12.30 16.62
CA VAL A 91 11.30 11.07 15.85
C VAL A 91 11.42 11.31 14.35
N ILE A 92 11.33 12.56 13.88
CA ILE A 92 11.50 12.91 12.47
C ILE A 92 12.97 13.09 12.15
N LYS A 93 13.45 12.38 11.13
CA LYS A 93 14.81 12.54 10.58
C LYS A 93 14.81 13.52 9.42
N GLU A 94 13.86 13.37 8.49
CA GLU A 94 13.72 14.19 7.30
C GLU A 94 12.23 14.49 7.08
N LYS A 95 11.91 15.71 6.67
CA LYS A 95 10.55 16.09 6.25
C LYS A 95 10.59 16.98 5.02
N HIS A 96 9.66 16.75 4.10
CA HIS A 96 9.49 17.55 2.89
C HIS A 96 8.03 17.89 2.69
N LEU A 97 7.73 19.18 2.50
CA LEU A 97 6.40 19.64 2.13
C LEU A 97 6.24 19.58 0.62
N LEU A 98 5.26 18.81 0.16
CA LEU A 98 5.03 18.62 -1.27
C LEU A 98 4.49 19.90 -1.89
N SER A 99 5.12 20.31 -2.99
CA SER A 99 4.56 21.26 -3.94
C SER A 99 3.33 20.69 -4.65
N SER A 100 2.62 21.55 -5.39
CA SER A 100 1.48 21.12 -6.22
C SER A 100 1.89 20.06 -7.27
N GLN A 101 3.05 20.24 -7.92
CA GLN A 101 3.55 19.32 -8.93
C GLN A 101 3.95 17.95 -8.32
N GLU A 102 4.56 17.96 -7.15
CA GLU A 102 4.90 16.73 -6.42
C GLU A 102 3.65 16.02 -5.93
N THR A 103 2.65 16.77 -5.46
CA THR A 103 1.34 16.24 -5.10
C THR A 103 0.65 15.56 -6.29
N ASP A 104 0.70 16.17 -7.47
CA ASP A 104 0.16 15.55 -8.69
C ASP A 104 0.94 14.29 -9.07
N SER A 105 2.27 14.30 -8.91
CA SER A 105 3.13 13.13 -9.18
C SER A 105 2.86 11.97 -8.21
N LEU A 106 2.67 12.29 -6.92
CA LEU A 106 2.23 11.36 -5.90
C LEU A 106 0.88 10.75 -6.27
N ASN A 107 -0.13 11.59 -6.51
CA ASN A 107 -1.48 11.11 -6.78
C ASN A 107 -1.55 10.28 -8.08
N LYS A 108 -0.79 10.66 -9.12
CA LYS A 108 -0.63 9.82 -10.32
C LYS A 108 -0.06 8.45 -9.96
N THR A 109 0.94 8.42 -9.08
CA THR A 109 1.58 7.17 -8.62
C THR A 109 0.62 6.28 -7.82
N LEU A 110 -0.15 6.87 -6.92
CA LEU A 110 -1.14 6.15 -6.11
C LEU A 110 -2.29 5.60 -6.95
N PHE A 111 -2.85 6.41 -7.85
CA PHE A 111 -4.16 6.14 -8.45
C PHE A 111 -4.13 5.63 -9.88
N ASN A 112 -3.07 5.92 -10.63
CA ASN A 112 -3.01 5.54 -12.03
C ASN A 112 -2.07 4.36 -12.27
N TYR A 113 -1.18 4.01 -11.34
CA TYR A 113 -0.45 2.75 -11.45
C TYR A 113 -1.28 1.64 -10.83
N LYS A 114 -1.66 0.69 -11.69
CA LYS A 114 -2.59 -0.40 -11.40
C LYS A 114 -2.00 -1.74 -11.83
N TYR A 115 -2.62 -2.83 -11.40
CA TYR A 115 -2.26 -4.17 -11.86
C TYR A 115 -2.35 -4.27 -13.39
N LYS A 116 -1.36 -4.92 -14.02
CA LYS A 116 -1.34 -5.20 -15.46
C LYS A 116 -2.47 -6.11 -15.88
N GLY A 117 -2.68 -7.18 -15.13
CA GLY A 117 -3.78 -8.14 -15.33
C GLY A 117 -4.73 -8.15 -14.15
N ASN A 118 -5.46 -9.26 -14.02
CA ASN A 118 -6.29 -9.56 -12.86
C ASN A 118 -5.58 -10.63 -12.03
N PRO A 119 -4.74 -10.24 -11.06
CA PRO A 119 -3.99 -11.21 -10.28
C PRO A 119 -4.95 -12.11 -9.49
N ILE A 120 -4.71 -13.41 -9.53
CA ILE A 120 -5.51 -14.41 -8.81
C ILE A 120 -5.50 -14.21 -7.28
N LYS A 121 -4.51 -13.47 -6.75
CA LYS A 121 -4.39 -13.11 -5.34
C LYS A 121 -3.66 -11.78 -5.18
N ILE A 122 -4.23 -10.87 -4.39
CA ILE A 122 -3.57 -9.63 -4.01
C ILE A 122 -2.77 -9.89 -2.73
N LEU A 123 -1.47 -9.57 -2.75
CA LEU A 123 -0.60 -9.62 -1.59
C LEU A 123 -0.40 -8.21 -1.06
N VAL A 124 -0.77 -8.01 0.21
CA VAL A 124 -0.51 -6.77 0.95
C VAL A 124 0.27 -7.16 2.20
N PHE A 125 1.44 -6.54 2.37
CA PHE A 125 2.28 -6.74 3.54
C PHE A 125 2.07 -5.60 4.52
N GLU A 126 2.00 -5.93 5.80
CA GLU A 126 1.90 -4.94 6.86
C GLU A 126 3.30 -4.42 7.21
N CYS A 127 3.41 -3.09 7.35
CA CYS A 127 4.63 -2.44 7.81
C CYS A 127 4.62 -2.29 9.33
N LYS A 128 5.40 -3.10 10.04
CA LYS A 128 5.43 -3.07 11.52
C LYS A 128 6.25 -1.91 12.08
N THR A 129 7.26 -1.45 11.33
CA THR A 129 8.26 -0.49 11.77
C THR A 129 8.53 0.52 10.65
N PRO A 130 7.60 1.46 10.39
CA PRO A 130 7.72 2.35 9.26
C PRO A 130 8.92 3.27 9.39
N GLU A 131 9.78 3.27 8.37
CA GLU A 131 10.88 4.24 8.26
C GLU A 131 10.46 5.51 7.53
N ASN A 132 9.33 5.45 6.80
CA ASN A 132 8.84 6.53 5.97
C ASN A 132 7.32 6.65 6.06
N ALA A 133 6.80 7.84 5.79
CA ALA A 133 5.36 8.06 5.68
C ALA A 133 5.00 9.15 4.67
N ILE A 134 3.82 8.99 4.07
CA ILE A 134 3.07 10.07 3.42
C ILE A 134 2.08 10.58 4.45
N VAL A 135 2.27 11.81 4.91
CA VAL A 135 1.47 12.40 6.00
C VAL A 135 0.55 13.48 5.43
N TYR A 136 -0.72 13.44 5.80
CA TYR A 136 -1.74 14.38 5.38
C TYR A 136 -2.09 15.29 6.55
N LEU A 137 -2.04 16.61 6.31
CA LEU A 137 -2.35 17.63 7.31
C LEU A 137 -3.56 18.47 6.88
N ASP A 138 -4.30 18.95 7.86
CA ASP A 138 -5.35 19.97 7.67
C ASP A 138 -4.77 21.39 7.49
N GLU A 139 -5.64 22.40 7.44
CA GLU A 139 -5.25 23.81 7.36
C GLU A 139 -4.47 24.31 8.58
N HIS A 140 -4.74 23.74 9.76
CA HIS A 140 -4.14 24.07 11.05
C HIS A 140 -2.83 23.30 11.33
N ASN A 141 -2.38 22.45 10.39
CA ASN A 141 -1.24 21.54 10.53
C ASN A 141 -1.45 20.35 11.49
N ASN A 142 -2.70 20.01 11.83
CA ASN A 142 -2.99 18.76 12.52
C ASN A 142 -2.84 17.60 11.54
N VAL A 143 -2.27 16.49 12.02
CA VAL A 143 -2.19 15.26 11.25
C VAL A 143 -3.55 14.60 11.23
N ILE A 144 -4.14 14.47 10.05
CA ILE A 144 -5.45 13.82 9.86
C ILE A 144 -5.31 12.37 9.45
N ALA A 145 -4.25 12.01 8.73
CA ALA A 145 -3.95 10.64 8.37
C ALA A 145 -2.51 10.48 7.89
N ALA A 146 -2.04 9.23 7.82
CA ALA A 146 -0.75 8.87 7.26
C ALA A 146 -0.80 7.50 6.55
N ILE A 147 -0.06 7.38 5.45
CA ILE A 147 0.33 6.09 4.87
C ILE A 147 1.75 5.83 5.35
N ASN A 148 1.90 4.92 6.30
CA ASN A 148 3.18 4.50 6.86
C ASN A 148 3.77 3.38 6.01
N ILE A 149 5.02 3.50 5.59
CA ILE A 149 5.62 2.68 4.53
C ILE A 149 6.94 2.06 5.01
N CYS A 150 7.09 0.76 4.73
CA CYS A 150 8.34 0.02 4.84
C CYS A 150 8.78 -0.35 3.42
N PHE A 151 9.66 0.46 2.81
CA PHE A 151 10.08 0.23 1.42
C PHE A 151 10.79 -1.12 1.25
N SER A 152 11.67 -1.47 2.19
CA SER A 152 12.41 -2.75 2.23
C SER A 152 11.52 -4.00 2.30
N GLN A 153 10.35 -3.90 2.93
CA GLN A 153 9.40 -5.00 3.12
C GLN A 153 8.25 -4.96 2.12
N THR A 154 8.20 -3.96 1.23
CA THR A 154 7.06 -3.69 0.34
C THR A 154 5.73 -3.68 1.09
N GLY A 155 5.75 -3.09 2.30
CA GLY A 155 4.62 -3.08 3.22
C GLY A 155 4.17 -1.68 3.56
N TYR A 156 2.92 -1.56 3.99
CA TYR A 156 2.38 -0.31 4.51
C TYR A 156 1.27 -0.57 5.53
N TYR A 157 0.92 0.47 6.29
CA TYR A 157 -0.37 0.56 6.96
C TYR A 157 -0.85 2.01 6.94
N THR A 158 -2.14 2.19 7.10
CA THR A 158 -2.77 3.52 7.14
C THR A 158 -3.15 3.84 8.57
N TRP A 159 -2.79 5.02 9.04
CA TRP A 159 -3.28 5.59 10.28
C TRP A 159 -4.19 6.76 9.96
N VAL A 160 -5.29 6.90 10.69
CA VAL A 160 -6.25 7.99 10.56
C VAL A 160 -6.49 8.54 11.96
N ASN A 161 -6.51 9.86 12.08
CA ASN A 161 -6.79 10.53 13.35
C ASN A 161 -8.27 10.37 13.70
N ASP A 162 -8.59 10.07 14.96
CA ASP A 162 -9.96 9.92 15.44
C ASP A 162 -10.82 11.18 15.24
N LEU A 163 -10.19 12.36 15.11
CA LEU A 163 -10.87 13.63 14.81
C LEU A 163 -11.27 13.77 13.32
N TYR A 164 -10.75 12.93 12.44
CA TYR A 164 -11.15 12.90 11.04
C TYR A 164 -12.51 12.23 10.89
N ASN A 165 -13.54 13.01 10.54
CA ASN A 165 -14.93 12.57 10.43
C ASN A 165 -15.39 12.29 8.98
N GLY A 166 -14.46 12.22 8.04
CA GLY A 166 -14.79 11.89 6.65
C GLY A 166 -15.00 10.39 6.43
N THR A 167 -15.45 10.07 5.23
CA THR A 167 -15.87 8.72 4.84
C THR A 167 -14.78 7.92 4.12
N HIS A 168 -13.73 8.59 3.63
CA HIS A 168 -12.62 7.95 2.93
C HIS A 168 -11.30 8.20 3.66
N GLY A 169 -10.44 7.18 3.75
CA GLY A 169 -9.06 7.32 4.23
C GLY A 169 -8.05 7.38 3.10
N PRO A 170 -6.77 7.68 3.38
CA PRO A 170 -5.72 7.52 2.39
C PRO A 170 -5.49 6.04 2.10
N SER A 171 -5.04 5.71 0.89
CA SER A 171 -4.74 4.33 0.49
C SER A 171 -3.69 4.31 -0.63
N LEU A 172 -2.88 3.25 -0.68
CA LEU A 172 -1.99 2.96 -1.82
C LEU A 172 -2.75 2.49 -3.07
N TYR A 173 -4.06 2.22 -2.95
CA TYR A 173 -4.85 1.58 -4.00
C TYR A 173 -4.20 0.23 -4.39
N ASP A 174 -4.04 -0.08 -5.67
CA ASP A 174 -3.40 -1.32 -6.13
C ASP A 174 -1.95 -1.45 -5.65
N THR A 175 -1.60 -2.43 -4.85
CA THR A 175 -0.21 -2.72 -4.43
C THR A 175 0.57 -3.51 -5.48
N CYS A 176 0.48 -3.10 -6.74
CA CYS A 176 1.16 -3.76 -7.87
C CYS A 176 2.70 -3.76 -7.70
N PHE A 177 3.36 -4.74 -8.34
CA PHE A 177 4.82 -4.88 -8.33
C PHE A 177 5.47 -3.70 -9.04
N GLY A 178 6.33 -2.99 -8.30
CA GLY A 178 6.96 -1.73 -8.73
C GLY A 178 6.38 -0.47 -8.07
N LYS A 179 5.21 -0.54 -7.38
CA LYS A 179 4.61 0.66 -6.76
C LYS A 179 5.50 1.26 -5.68
N TYR A 180 6.09 0.42 -4.83
CA TYR A 180 7.00 0.87 -3.77
C TYR A 180 8.28 1.51 -4.34
N GLU A 181 8.80 1.01 -5.45
CA GLU A 181 9.97 1.61 -6.12
C GLU A 181 9.63 2.99 -6.71
N LEU A 182 8.46 3.12 -7.35
CA LEU A 182 7.96 4.40 -7.85
C LEU A 182 7.81 5.42 -6.71
N LEU A 183 7.23 5.00 -5.59
CA LEU A 183 7.09 5.85 -4.39
C LEU A 183 8.46 6.21 -3.80
N ALA A 184 9.38 5.25 -3.67
CA ALA A 184 10.73 5.51 -3.18
C ALA A 184 11.45 6.54 -4.08
N LYS A 185 11.27 6.46 -5.40
CA LYS A 185 11.81 7.45 -6.33
C LYS A 185 11.26 8.85 -6.07
N LEU A 186 9.96 8.99 -5.78
CA LEU A 186 9.37 10.29 -5.43
C LEU A 186 9.98 10.86 -4.15
N PHE A 187 10.09 10.03 -3.10
CA PHE A 187 10.72 10.45 -1.84
C PHE A 187 12.18 10.90 -2.04
N ARG A 188 12.98 10.14 -2.81
CA ARG A 188 14.37 10.51 -3.12
C ARG A 188 14.44 11.82 -3.91
N SER A 189 13.53 12.00 -4.87
CA SER A 189 13.48 13.22 -5.69
C SER A 189 13.12 14.46 -4.87
N ALA A 190 12.34 14.27 -3.81
CA ALA A 190 12.01 15.27 -2.80
C ALA A 190 13.11 15.47 -1.74
N GLY A 191 14.27 14.82 -1.88
CA GLY A 191 15.40 14.98 -0.96
C GLY A 191 15.36 14.10 0.29
N ILE A 192 14.40 13.18 0.42
CA ILE A 192 14.39 12.18 1.50
C ILE A 192 15.40 11.08 1.16
N LYS A 193 16.50 11.00 1.91
CA LYS A 193 17.60 10.08 1.63
C LYS A 193 17.49 8.78 2.43
N ASN A 194 16.85 8.83 3.60
CA ASN A 194 16.71 7.69 4.49
C ASN A 194 15.55 6.80 4.03
N ILE A 195 15.81 6.03 2.98
CA ILE A 195 14.92 5.01 2.42
C ILE A 195 15.72 3.72 2.34
N LYS A 196 15.30 2.70 3.08
CA LYS A 196 15.90 1.37 3.06
C LYS A 196 15.28 0.49 1.98
#